data_AF-A0A2E6SEX1-F1
#
_entry.id   AF-A0A2E6SEX1-F1
#
_cell.length_a   1.000
_cell.length_b   1.000
_cell.length_c   1.000
_cell.angle_alpha   90.00
_cell.angle_beta   90.00
_cell.angle_gamma   90.00
#
_symmetry.space_group_name_H-M   'P 1'
#
loop_
_entity.id
_entity.type
_entity.pdbx_description
1 polymer ?
#
loop_
_entity_poly.entity_id
_entity_poly.type
_entity_poly.pdbx_seq_one_letter_code
_entity_poly.pdbx_strand_id
1 'polypeptide(L)' 'MPLILFILLLMVDRENWYHVIGYITLLLGYTAILILRILYAKESWHREYDESVTGKNESIQNMSDLNQKLAEQDGTDQKS' A
#
# COMPACT_ATOMS: atom_id res chain seq x y z
N MET A 1 -22.10 4.26 2.11
CA MET A 1 -23.39 3.91 2.75
C MET A 1 -23.99 2.70 2.04
N PRO A 2 -23.64 1.47 2.44
CA PRO A 2 -24.04 0.24 1.75
C PRO A 2 -25.56 -0.05 1.80
N LEU A 3 -26.26 0.48 2.81
CA LEU A 3 -27.69 0.27 3.01
C LEU A 3 -28.57 0.85 1.89
N ILE A 4 -28.17 1.99 1.30
CA ILE A 4 -28.92 2.61 0.20
C ILE A 4 -28.94 1.68 -1.03
N LEU A 5 -27.79 1.09 -1.38
CA LEU A 5 -27.69 0.14 -2.49
C LEU A 5 -28.53 -1.10 -2.23
N PHE A 6 -28.51 -1.60 -0.99
CA PHE A 6 -29.29 -2.76 -0.60
C PHE A 6 -30.80 -2.52 -0.71
N ILE A 7 -31.30 -1.35 -0.30
CA ILE A 7 -32.73 -1.01 -0.44
C ILE A 7 -33.10 -0.84 -1.92
N LEU A 8 -32.23 -0.20 -2.72
CA LEU A 8 -32.40 -0.09 -4.16
C LEU A 8 -32.45 -1.46 -4.85
N LEU A 9 -31.68 -2.45 -4.40
CA LEU A 9 -31.73 -3.83 -4.90
C LEU A 9 -33.12 -4.45 -4.72
N LEU A 10 -33.75 -4.23 -3.56
CA LEU A 10 -35.08 -4.77 -3.26
C LEU A 10 -36.18 -4.08 -4.07
N MET A 11 -35.96 -2.81 -4.45
CA MET A 11 -36.90 -2.01 -5.24
C MET A 11 -36.63 -2.10 -6.76
N VAL A 12 -35.56 -2.78 -7.19
CA VAL A 12 -35.25 -2.92 -8.61
C VAL A 12 -36.34 -3.74 -9.31
N ASP A 13 -36.97 -3.10 -10.29
CA ASP A 13 -37.82 -3.77 -11.26
C ASP A 13 -36.95 -4.62 -12.19
N ARG A 14 -37.14 -5.94 -12.11
CA ARG A 14 -36.35 -6.93 -12.86
C ARG A 14 -36.87 -7.15 -14.28
N GLU A 15 -38.07 -6.67 -14.61
CA GLU A 15 -38.61 -6.78 -15.97
C GLU A 15 -38.06 -5.68 -16.88
N ASN A 16 -37.62 -4.56 -16.29
CA ASN A 16 -37.01 -3.46 -17.04
C ASN A 16 -35.48 -3.57 -17.10
N TRP A 17 -34.94 -3.93 -18.26
CA TRP A 17 -33.50 -4.12 -18.45
C TRP A 17 -32.67 -2.85 -18.13
N TYR A 18 -33.22 -1.65 -18.35
CA TYR A 18 -32.54 -0.38 -18.08
C TYR A 18 -32.29 -0.19 -16.59
N HIS A 19 -33.27 -0.57 -15.76
CA HIS A 19 -33.15 -0.53 -14.30
C HIS A 19 -32.09 -1.50 -13.80
N VAL A 20 -32.07 -2.72 -14.35
CA VAL A 20 -31.10 -3.76 -13.99
C VAL A 20 -29.68 -3.34 -14.34
N ILE A 21 -29.45 -2.86 -15.57
CA ILE A 21 -28.14 -2.37 -16.01
C ILE A 21 -27.68 -1.20 -15.14
N GLY A 22 -28.55 -0.23 -14.89
CA GLY A 22 -28.22 0.97 -14.12
C GLY A 22 -27.81 0.62 -12.70
N TYR A 23 -28.56 -0.28 -12.05
CA TYR A 23 -28.24 -0.77 -10.71
C TYR A 23 -26.89 -1.50 -10.67
N ILE A 24 -26.61 -2.38 -11.64
CA ILE A 24 -25.33 -3.11 -11.73
C ILE A 24 -24.15 -2.15 -11.88
N THR A 25 -24.25 -1.16 -12.77
CA THR A 25 -23.20 -0.14 -12.95
C THR A 25 -22.97 0.64 -11.66
N LEU A 26 -24.03 1.02 -10.94
CA LEU A 26 -23.94 1.75 -9.69
C LEU A 26 -23.28 0.91 -8.58
N LEU A 27 -23.61 -0.39 -8.52
CA LEU A 27 -22.99 -1.35 -7.60
C LEU A 27 -21.48 -1.49 -7.85
N LEU A 28 -21.09 -1.66 -9.11
CA LEU A 28 -19.69 -1.77 -9.51
C LEU A 28 -18.93 -0.46 -9.25
N GLY A 29 -19.53 0.69 -9.56
CA GLY A 29 -18.94 2.00 -9.29
C GLY A 29 -18.70 2.24 -7.80
N TYR A 30 -19.68 1.92 -6.95
CA TYR A 30 -19.52 2.02 -5.50
C TYR A 30 -18.40 1.11 -4.98
N THR A 31 -18.33 -0.11 -5.51
CA THR A 31 -17.26 -1.07 -5.17
C THR A 31 -15.89 -0.57 -5.62
N ALA A 32 -15.78 0.00 -6.81
CA ALA A 32 -14.54 0.59 -7.31
C ALA A 32 -14.06 1.75 -6.43
N ILE A 33 -14.96 2.63 -5.98
CA ILE A 33 -14.62 3.74 -5.06
C ILE A 33 -14.11 3.20 -3.71
N LEU A 34 -14.74 2.13 -3.19
CA LEU A 34 -14.27 1.46 -1.98
C LEU A 34 -12.86 0.87 -2.17
N ILE A 35 -12.64 0.19 -3.30
CA ILE A 35 -11.33 -0.38 -3.65
C ILE A 35 -10.28 0.73 -3.78
N LEU A 36 -10.59 1.85 -4.44
CA LEU A 36 -9.68 2.98 -4.55
C LEU A 36 -9.35 3.58 -3.18
N ARG A 37 -10.33 3.71 -2.28
CA ARG A 37 -10.08 4.18 -0.92
C ARG A 37 -9.16 3.26 -0.13
N ILE A 38 -9.37 1.95 -0.20
CA ILE A 38 -8.50 0.99 0.51
C ILE A 38 -7.11 0.97 -0.13
N LEU A 39 -6.99 1.11 -1.45
CA LEU A 39 -5.70 1.17 -2.13
C LEU A 39 -4.94 2.45 -1.77
N TYR A 40 -5.64 3.58 -1.68
CA TYR A 40 -5.06 4.85 -1.22
C TYR A 40 -4.58 4.78 0.24
N ALA A 41 -5.38 4.17 1.12
CA ALA A 41 -4.98 3.90 2.49
C ALA A 41 -3.79 2.93 2.56
N LYS A 42 -3.74 1.92 1.68
CA LYS A 42 -2.62 0.99 1.57
C LYS A 42 -1.34 1.67 1.10
N GLU A 43 -1.44 2.53 0.10
CA GLU A 43 -0.31 3.28 -0.46
C GLU A 43 0.26 4.28 0.57
N SER A 44 -0.61 5.01 1.26
CA SER A 44 -0.19 5.90 2.36
C SER A 44 0.42 5.13 3.52
N TRP A 45 -0.16 3.98 3.90
CA TRP A 45 0.41 3.12 4.92
C TRP A 45 1.78 2.55 4.50
N HIS A 46 1.95 2.11 3.25
CA HIS A 46 3.25 1.66 2.74
C HIS A 46 4.28 2.79 2.70
N ARG A 47 3.88 4.01 2.30
CA ARG A 47 4.79 5.16 2.26
C ARG A 47 5.28 5.55 3.66
N GLU A 48 4.40 5.59 4.65
CA GLU A 48 4.78 5.89 6.03
C GLU A 48 5.61 4.76 6.68
N TYR A 49 5.31 3.49 6.35
CA TYR A 49 6.09 2.36 6.86
C TYR A 49 7.49 2.29 6.22
N ASP A 50 7.60 2.56 4.91
CA ASP A 50 8.87 2.54 4.19
C ASP A 50 9.78 3.72 4.57
N GLU A 51 9.24 4.92 4.82
CA GLU A 51 10.02 6.03 5.39
C GLU A 51 10.48 5.74 6.83
N SER A 52 9.69 5.01 7.63
CA SER A 52 10.10 4.62 8.99
C SER A 52 11.19 3.53 9.02
N VAL A 53 11.28 2.71 7.96
CA VAL A 53 12.32 1.67 7.80
C VAL A 53 13.55 2.23 7.05
N THR A 54 13.36 3.21 6.17
CA THR A 54 14.44 3.79 5.34
C THR A 54 15.09 5.02 5.99
N GLY A 55 14.41 5.72 6.90
CA GLY A 55 14.92 6.89 7.63
C GLY A 55 15.85 6.59 8.81
N LYS A 56 16.25 5.33 9.02
CA LYS A 56 17.00 4.96 10.24
C LYS A 56 18.00 3.84 10.07
N ASN A 57 18.84 3.93 9.04
CA ASN A 57 20.04 3.10 8.96
C ASN A 57 21.33 3.92 8.96
N GLU A 58 21.44 4.89 9.89
CA GLU A 58 22.76 5.28 10.43
C GLU A 58 23.56 4.04 10.87
N SER A 59 22.88 2.97 11.30
CA SER A 59 23.52 1.69 11.64
C SER A 59 24.18 0.97 10.44
N ILE A 60 23.66 1.10 9.21
CA ILE A 60 24.30 0.52 8.02
C ILE A 60 25.52 1.35 7.62
N GLN A 61 25.43 2.68 7.74
CA GLN A 61 26.59 3.56 7.52
C GLN A 61 27.72 3.24 8.52
N ASN A 62 27.39 3.01 9.78
CA ASN A 62 28.37 2.59 10.80
C ASN A 62 28.97 1.19 10.53
N MET A 63 28.21 0.22 9.99
CA MET A 63 28.76 -1.08 9.59
C MET A 63 29.70 -0.98 8.38
N SER A 64 29.43 -0.08 7.43
CA SER A 64 30.34 0.20 6.31
C SER A 64 31.66 0.78 6.79
N ASP A 65 31.60 1.75 7.71
CA ASP A 65 32.80 2.38 8.28
C ASP A 65 33.60 1.41 9.17
N LEU A 66 32.92 0.52 9.91
CA LEU A 66 33.58 -0.55 10.68
C LEU A 66 34.30 -1.54 9.76
N ASN A 67 33.67 -1.98 8.68
CA ASN A 67 34.30 -2.89 7.70
C ASN A 67 35.50 -2.25 7.01
N GLN A 68 35.45 -0.94 6.71
CA GLN A 68 36.59 -0.22 6.15
C GLN A 68 37.77 -0.17 7.12
N LYS A 69 37.51 0.15 8.40
CA LYS A 69 38.56 0.15 9.44
C LYS A 69 39.17 -1.23 9.68
N LEU A 70 38.37 -2.29 9.62
CA LEU A 70 38.83 -3.68 9.72
C LEU A 70 39.72 -4.08 8.53
N ALA A 71 39.35 -3.67 7.31
CA ALA A 71 40.16 -3.92 6.11
C ALA A 71 41.49 -3.13 6.11
N GLU A 72 41.47 -1.89 6.62
CA GLU A 72 42.69 -1.09 6.81
C GLU A 72 43.61 -1.70 7.86
N GLN A 73 43.07 -2.30 8.93
CA GLN A 73 43.86 -2.94 9.98
C GLN A 73 44.48 -4.28 9.54
N ASP A 74 43.73 -5.12 8.81
CA ASP A 74 44.22 -6.40 8.27
C ASP A 74 45.37 -6.21 7.24
N GLY A 75 45.34 -5.12 6.47
CA GLY A 75 46.44 -4.76 5.56
C GLY A 75 47.71 -4.26 6.25
N THR A 76 47.63 -3.87 7.54
CA THR A 76 48.77 -3.32 8.29
C THR A 76 49.52 -4.41 9.06
N ASP A 77 48.86 -5.51 9.43
CA ASP A 77 49.47 -6.65 10.12
C ASP A 77 50.26 -7.60 9.20
N GLN A 78 50.10 -7.49 7.88
CA GLN A 78 50.87 -8.29 6.90
C GLN A 78 52.24 -7.70 6.53
N LYS A 79 52.67 -6.59 7.15
CA LYS A 79 53.93 -5.90 6.80
C LYS A 79 54.88 -5.61 7.97
N SER A 80 54.82 -6.38 9.06
CA SER A 80 55.82 -6.34 10.13
C SER A 80 56.57 -7.65 10.30
#